data_AF-H6RIV7-F1
#
_entry.id   AF-H6RIV7-F1
#
_cell.length_a   1.000
_cell.length_b   1.000
_cell.length_c   1.000
_cell.angle_alpha   90.00
_cell.angle_beta   90.00
_cell.angle_gamma   90.00
#
_symmetry.space_group_name_H-M   'P 1'
#
loop_
_entity.id
_entity.type
_entity.pdbx_description
1 polymer ?
#
loop_
_entity_poly.entity_id
_entity_poly.type
_entity_poly.pdbx_seq_one_letter_code
_entity_poly.pdbx_strand_id
1 'polypeptide(L)'
;MQELRVVGVRVELPGNQPILLLKETQGERYLPIWIGAVEAAAIAFEQQGVRPARPMTHDLLREVVRTLGAELEAVNITEMRDGIYIAELVFGDDRIVSARPSDAVALAVRTGAPIFGADDLLDEAGIEIPDEQEDEVEKFREFLDQISPEDFGAGSGSGGGPAT
;
A
#
# COMPACT_ATOMS: atom_id res chain seq x y z
N MET A 1 -7.84 11.35 -7.00
CA MET A 1 -7.30 10.45 -5.96
C MET A 1 -8.44 9.63 -5.40
N GLN A 2 -8.20 8.36 -5.11
CA GLN A 2 -9.18 7.42 -4.54
C GLN A 2 -8.75 7.01 -3.15
N GLU A 3 -9.70 6.93 -2.21
CA GLU A 3 -9.41 6.45 -0.86
C GLU A 3 -9.11 4.95 -0.89
N LEU A 4 -8.05 4.55 -0.19
CA LEU A 4 -7.58 3.19 -0.09
C LEU A 4 -7.69 2.69 1.36
N ARG A 5 -8.06 1.42 1.52
CA ARG A 5 -8.00 0.70 2.79
C ARG A 5 -6.88 -0.32 2.78
N VAL A 6 -6.21 -0.49 3.93
CA VAL A 6 -5.20 -1.54 4.09
C VAL A 6 -5.90 -2.89 4.27
N VAL A 7 -5.75 -3.78 3.30
CA VAL A 7 -6.26 -5.15 3.37
C VAL A 7 -5.34 -6.00 4.26
N GLY A 8 -4.03 -5.76 4.16
CA GLY A 8 -3.04 -6.31 5.06
C GLY A 8 -1.69 -6.52 4.39
N VAL A 9 -0.80 -7.17 5.14
CA VAL A 9 0.50 -7.60 4.63
C VAL A 9 0.47 -9.10 4.36
N ARG A 10 1.02 -9.51 3.21
CA ARG A 10 1.15 -10.92 2.78
C ARG A 10 2.61 -11.23 2.49
N VAL A 11 2.93 -12.51 2.41
CA VAL A 11 4.27 -12.99 2.05
C VAL A 11 4.11 -13.89 0.84
N GLU A 12 4.75 -13.50 -0.27
CA GLU A 12 4.78 -14.27 -1.50
C GLU A 12 5.70 -15.49 -1.34
N LEU A 13 5.29 -16.65 -1.88
CA LEU A 13 6.10 -17.88 -1.89
C LEU A 13 6.52 -18.22 -3.32
N PRO A 14 7.76 -18.70 -3.55
CA PRO A 14 8.81 -19.04 -2.60
C PRO A 14 9.72 -17.86 -2.21
N GLY A 15 9.52 -16.68 -2.80
CA GLY A 15 10.41 -15.52 -2.64
C GLY A 15 10.50 -14.96 -1.22
N ASN A 16 9.55 -15.28 -0.35
CA ASN A 16 9.40 -14.75 1.01
C ASN A 16 9.40 -13.21 1.06
N GLN A 17 8.98 -12.56 -0.01
CA GLN A 17 8.92 -11.11 -0.08
C GLN A 17 7.56 -10.63 0.44
N PRO A 18 7.54 -9.68 1.39
CA PRO A 18 6.29 -9.11 1.87
C PRO A 18 5.64 -8.17 0.86
N ILE A 19 4.33 -8.30 0.70
CA ILE A 19 3.49 -7.45 -0.14
C ILE A 19 2.50 -6.72 0.78
N LEU A 20 2.50 -5.40 0.73
CA LEU A 20 1.44 -4.56 1.27
C LEU A 20 0.31 -4.49 0.26
N LEU A 21 -0.89 -4.87 0.68
CA LEU A 21 -2.07 -4.83 -0.18
C LEU A 21 -3.03 -3.72 0.28
N LEU A 22 -3.30 -2.80 -0.64
CA LEU A 22 -4.30 -1.74 -0.49
C LEU A 22 -5.46 -2.01 -1.46
N LYS A 23 -6.71 -1.75 -1.06
CA LYS A 23 -7.89 -1.82 -1.94
C LYS A 23 -8.55 -0.45 -2.00
N GLU A 24 -9.06 -0.04 -3.15
CA GLU A 24 -9.99 1.07 -3.22
C GLU A 24 -11.18 0.86 -2.27
N THR A 25 -11.60 1.92 -1.58
CA THR A 25 -12.75 1.87 -0.68
C THR A 25 -14.07 1.87 -1.45
N GLN A 26 -14.10 2.46 -2.66
CA GLN A 26 -15.28 2.60 -3.52
C GLN A 26 -15.05 2.04 -4.94
N GLY A 27 -14.12 1.09 -5.09
CA GLY A 27 -13.76 0.47 -6.36
C GLY A 27 -13.20 -0.94 -6.17
N GLU A 28 -12.93 -1.61 -7.29
CA GLU A 28 -12.45 -3.00 -7.29
C GLU A 28 -10.94 -3.13 -7.45
N ARG A 29 -10.22 -2.02 -7.61
CA ARG A 29 -8.76 -2.08 -7.80
C ARG A 29 -8.05 -2.30 -6.49
N TYR A 30 -7.05 -3.16 -6.56
CA TYR A 30 -6.05 -3.39 -5.54
C TYR A 30 -4.73 -2.79 -5.97
N LEU A 31 -3.99 -2.19 -5.05
CA LEU A 31 -2.63 -1.69 -5.26
C LEU A 31 -1.65 -2.53 -4.44
N PRO A 32 -0.93 -3.48 -5.06
CA PRO A 32 0.11 -4.26 -4.41
C PRO A 32 1.43 -3.49 -4.38
N ILE A 33 2.08 -3.44 -3.21
CA ILE A 33 3.39 -2.79 -3.06
C ILE A 33 4.33 -3.74 -2.30
N TRP A 34 5.42 -4.18 -2.94
CA TRP A 34 6.47 -4.93 -2.25
C TRP A 34 7.20 -4.05 -1.23
N ILE A 35 7.34 -4.57 -0.02
CA ILE A 35 7.97 -3.86 1.10
C ILE A 35 8.94 -4.77 1.84
N GLY A 36 9.85 -4.18 2.62
CA GLY A 36 10.76 -4.94 3.45
C GLY A 36 10.07 -5.65 4.62
N ALA A 37 10.69 -6.72 5.12
CA ALA A 37 10.17 -7.53 6.23
C ALA A 37 9.97 -6.73 7.53
N VAL A 38 10.83 -5.73 7.77
CA VAL A 38 10.74 -4.88 8.97
C VAL A 38 9.55 -3.94 8.87
N GLU A 39 9.35 -3.33 7.70
CA GLU A 39 8.19 -2.48 7.44
C GLU A 39 6.88 -3.26 7.48
N ALA A 40 6.87 -4.45 6.88
CA ALA A 40 5.77 -5.40 6.92
C ALA A 40 5.35 -5.73 8.35
N ALA A 41 6.31 -6.07 9.21
CA ALA A 41 6.07 -6.34 10.62
C ALA A 41 5.48 -5.12 11.35
N ALA A 42 5.99 -3.91 11.06
CA ALA A 42 5.52 -2.69 11.70
C ALA A 42 4.05 -2.36 11.38
N ILE A 43 3.59 -2.64 10.15
CA ILE A 43 2.18 -2.50 9.75
C ILE A 43 1.33 -3.61 10.37
N ALA A 44 1.76 -4.87 10.24
CA ALA A 44 1.01 -6.03 10.71
C ALA A 44 0.77 -6.00 12.22
N PHE A 45 1.76 -5.60 13.02
CA PHE A 45 1.62 -5.48 14.48
C PHE A 45 0.54 -4.49 14.88
N GLU A 46 0.44 -3.34 14.20
CA GLU A 46 -0.62 -2.37 14.51
C GLU A 46 -2.00 -2.91 14.10
N GLN A 47 -2.12 -3.53 12.92
CA GLN A 47 -3.37 -4.15 12.48
C GLN A 47 -3.87 -5.26 13.42
N GLN A 48 -2.94 -5.99 14.03
CA GLN A 48 -3.23 -7.03 15.02
C GLN A 48 -3.49 -6.47 16.42
N GLY A 49 -3.38 -5.15 16.62
CA GLY A 49 -3.56 -4.50 17.91
C GLY A 49 -2.46 -4.84 18.93
N VAL A 50 -1.28 -5.25 18.47
CA VAL A 50 -0.14 -5.57 19.35
C VAL A 50 0.32 -4.29 20.05
N ARG A 51 0.38 -4.33 21.38
CA ARG A 51 0.84 -3.20 22.22
C ARG A 51 2.20 -3.54 22.85
N PRO A 52 3.32 -3.04 22.30
CA PRO A 52 4.63 -3.32 22.84
C PRO A 52 4.85 -2.57 24.17
N ALA A 53 5.75 -3.10 25.01
CA ALA A 53 6.08 -2.47 26.30
C ALA A 53 6.76 -1.09 26.16
N ARG A 54 7.36 -0.81 25.00
CA ARG A 54 7.98 0.46 24.62
C ARG A 54 7.53 0.82 23.21
N PRO A 55 7.37 2.11 22.89
CA PRO A 55 6.94 2.53 21.55
C PRO A 55 7.95 2.08 20.49
N MET A 56 7.44 1.55 19.37
CA MET A 56 8.22 1.32 18.16
C MET A 56 8.45 2.64 17.42
N THR A 57 9.24 2.60 16.34
CA THR A 57 9.62 3.78 15.55
C THR A 57 8.41 4.60 15.09
N HIS A 58 7.39 3.97 14.51
CA HIS A 58 6.21 4.69 14.03
C HIS A 58 5.28 5.14 15.17
N ASP A 59 5.31 4.47 16.33
CA ASP A 59 4.63 4.96 17.54
C ASP A 59 5.30 6.23 18.06
N LEU A 60 6.64 6.21 18.15
CA LEU A 60 7.43 7.37 18.54
C LEU A 60 7.20 8.54 17.57
N LEU A 61 7.21 8.28 16.26
CA LEU A 61 6.98 9.32 15.25
C LEU A 61 5.60 9.95 15.38
N ARG A 62 4.55 9.16 15.62
CA ARG A 62 3.21 9.68 15.91
C ARG A 62 3.24 10.62 17.13
N GLU A 63 3.88 10.20 18.22
CA GLU A 63 3.95 11.03 19.42
C GLU A 63 4.77 12.30 19.19
N VAL A 64 5.85 12.25 18.40
CA VAL A 64 6.63 13.43 18.00
C VAL A 64 5.77 14.41 17.19
N VAL A 65 5.06 13.94 16.16
CA VAL A 65 4.14 14.76 15.34
C VAL A 65 3.11 15.47 16.23
N ARG A 66 2.43 14.70 17.10
CA ARG A 66 1.44 15.23 18.06
C ARG A 66 2.04 16.23 19.05
N THR A 67 3.21 15.93 19.61
CA THR A 67 3.89 16.82 20.58
C THR A 67 4.28 18.14 19.96
N LEU A 68 4.62 18.15 18.67
CA LEU A 68 4.94 19.36 17.92
C LEU A 68 3.68 20.12 17.44
N GLY A 69 2.48 19.67 17.80
CA GLY A 69 1.22 20.33 17.46
C GLY A 69 0.79 20.14 15.99
N ALA A 70 1.31 19.12 15.32
CA ALA A 70 0.90 18.77 13.96
C ALA A 70 -0.05 17.55 13.98
N GLU A 71 -0.86 17.45 12.92
CA GLU A 71 -1.73 16.32 12.66
C GLU A 71 -1.46 15.80 11.25
N LEU A 72 -1.31 14.48 11.11
CA LEU A 72 -1.24 13.85 9.80
C LEU A 72 -2.66 13.81 9.23
N GLU A 73 -2.92 14.63 8.23
CA GLU A 73 -4.26 14.79 7.63
C GLU A 73 -4.54 13.70 6.61
N ALA A 74 -3.52 13.29 5.85
CA ALA A 74 -3.63 12.23 4.84
C ALA A 74 -2.27 11.62 4.50
N VAL A 75 -2.32 10.43 3.91
CA VAL A 75 -1.23 9.83 3.16
C VAL A 75 -1.63 9.75 1.69
N ASN A 76 -0.82 10.29 0.79
CA ASN A 76 -1.04 10.17 -0.65
C ASN A 76 0.04 9.27 -1.25
N ILE A 77 -0.34 8.21 -1.96
CA ILE A 77 0.55 7.40 -2.79
C ILE A 77 0.38 7.91 -4.21
N THR A 78 1.39 8.62 -4.70
CA THR A 78 1.21 9.58 -5.79
C THR A 78 1.61 9.02 -7.15
N GLU A 79 2.71 8.27 -7.22
CA GLU A 79 3.25 7.79 -8.48
C GLU A 79 4.23 6.63 -8.28
N MET A 80 4.57 5.97 -9.37
CA MET A 80 5.65 4.99 -9.46
C MET A 80 6.66 5.49 -10.50
N ARG A 81 7.94 5.51 -10.14
CA ARG A 81 9.03 5.87 -11.06
C ARG A 81 10.10 4.80 -11.01
N ASP A 82 10.39 4.20 -12.17
CA ASP A 82 11.39 3.12 -12.28
C ASP A 82 11.13 1.97 -11.27
N GLY A 83 9.85 1.59 -11.10
CA GLY A 83 9.42 0.57 -10.14
C GLY A 83 9.44 1.00 -8.67
N ILE A 84 9.74 2.28 -8.39
CA ILE A 84 9.78 2.83 -7.03
C ILE A 84 8.53 3.68 -6.79
N TYR A 85 7.67 3.21 -5.90
CA TYR A 85 6.50 3.94 -5.44
C TYR A 85 6.89 5.12 -4.54
N ILE A 86 6.22 6.25 -4.74
CA ILE A 86 6.39 7.48 -3.97
C ILE A 86 5.12 7.74 -3.16
N ALA A 87 5.30 8.13 -1.90
CA ALA A 87 4.20 8.58 -1.05
C ALA A 87 4.53 9.92 -0.39
N GLU A 88 3.50 10.56 0.12
CA GLU A 88 3.53 11.86 0.77
C GLU A 88 2.73 11.79 2.07
N LEU A 89 3.32 12.30 3.15
CA LEU A 89 2.62 12.63 4.38
C LEU A 89 2.12 14.06 4.27
N VAL A 90 0.80 14.26 4.36
CA VAL A 90 0.16 15.57 4.27
C VAL A 90 -0.19 16.07 5.66
N PHE A 91 0.26 17.28 5.98
CA PHE A 91 -0.06 18.01 7.21
C PHE A 91 -0.69 19.35 6.84
N GLY A 92 -1.33 20.01 7.82
CA GLY A 92 -1.96 21.32 7.63
C GLY A 92 -1.04 22.39 7.02
N ASP A 93 -1.67 23.37 6.38
CA ASP A 93 -1.04 24.41 5.56
C ASP A 93 -0.27 23.85 4.34
N ASP A 94 -0.81 22.80 3.70
CA ASP A 94 -0.24 22.13 2.51
C ASP A 94 1.23 21.65 2.72
N ARG A 95 1.58 21.34 3.96
CA ARG A 95 2.92 20.88 4.31
C ARG A 95 3.06 19.41 3.97
N ILE A 96 3.96 19.11 3.03
CA ILE A 96 4.18 17.76 2.52
C ILE A 96 5.56 17.25 2.92
N VAL A 97 5.62 15.99 3.34
CA VAL A 97 6.87 15.25 3.54
C VAL A 97 6.88 14.01 2.64
N SER A 98 7.84 13.93 1.73
CA SER A 98 8.05 12.73 0.91
C SER A 98 8.44 11.53 1.77
N ALA A 99 7.86 10.37 1.47
CA ALA A 99 8.04 9.14 2.22
C ALA A 99 7.98 7.91 1.29
N ARG A 100 8.51 6.79 1.78
CA ARG A 100 8.20 5.48 1.20
C ARG A 100 6.74 5.12 1.56
N PRO A 101 5.97 4.46 0.67
CA PRO A 101 4.60 4.05 0.99
C PRO A 101 4.52 3.19 2.26
N SER A 102 5.51 2.33 2.50
CA SER A 102 5.58 1.49 3.69
C SER A 102 5.59 2.29 5.00
N ASP A 103 6.38 3.36 5.06
CA ASP A 103 6.46 4.22 6.24
C ASP A 103 5.21 5.07 6.40
N ALA A 104 4.69 5.59 5.27
CA ALA A 104 3.50 6.41 5.27
C ALA A 104 2.28 5.62 5.75
N VAL A 105 2.06 4.42 5.19
CA VAL A 105 0.98 3.52 5.60
C VAL A 105 1.15 3.07 7.06
N ALA A 106 2.37 2.75 7.50
CA ALA A 106 2.63 2.40 8.90
C ALA A 106 2.27 3.53 9.89
N LEU A 107 2.40 4.79 9.49
CA LEU A 107 1.98 5.94 10.28
C LEU A 107 0.46 6.19 10.17
N ALA A 108 -0.13 6.02 8.99
CA ALA A 108 -1.58 6.13 8.77
C ALA A 108 -2.36 5.15 9.64
N VAL A 109 -1.98 3.87 9.67
CA VAL A 109 -2.67 2.86 10.51
C VAL A 109 -2.60 3.16 12.02
N ARG A 110 -1.62 3.94 12.47
CA ARG A 110 -1.44 4.35 13.89
C ARG A 110 -2.12 5.66 14.25
N THR A 111 -2.30 6.53 13.27
CA THR A 111 -2.90 7.87 13.42
C THR A 111 -4.39 7.85 13.11
N GLY A 112 -4.83 6.92 12.27
CA GLY A 112 -6.16 6.92 11.67
C GLY A 112 -6.27 7.85 10.45
N ALA A 113 -5.15 8.40 9.96
CA ALA A 113 -5.17 9.25 8.78
C ALA A 113 -5.62 8.45 7.54
N PRO A 114 -6.49 9.01 6.68
CA PRO A 114 -6.90 8.38 5.44
C PRO A 114 -5.71 8.19 4.49
N ILE A 115 -5.76 7.12 3.69
CA ILE A 115 -4.77 6.80 2.67
C ILE A 115 -5.43 6.99 1.31
N PHE A 116 -4.76 7.67 0.39
CA PHE A 116 -5.22 7.92 -0.96
C PHE A 116 -4.22 7.41 -1.99
N GLY A 117 -4.71 6.89 -3.11
CA GLY A 117 -3.92 6.61 -4.31
C GLY A 117 -4.27 7.61 -5.42
N ALA A 118 -3.27 8.06 -6.19
CA ALA A 118 -3.52 8.81 -7.41
C ALA A 118 -4.25 7.93 -8.44
N ASP A 119 -5.17 8.53 -9.21
CA ASP A 119 -5.95 7.79 -10.21
C ASP A 119 -5.01 7.18 -11.27
N ASP A 120 -4.08 7.98 -11.81
CA ASP A 120 -3.10 7.53 -12.81
C ASP A 120 -2.24 6.37 -12.29
N LEU A 121 -1.85 6.39 -11.00
CA LEU A 121 -1.11 5.29 -10.38
C LEU A 121 -1.95 4.02 -10.26
N LEU A 122 -3.22 4.16 -9.91
CA LEU A 122 -4.15 3.03 -9.80
C LEU A 122 -4.52 2.48 -11.18
N ASP A 123 -4.55 3.31 -12.22
CA ASP A 123 -4.72 2.88 -13.61
C ASP A 123 -3.48 2.13 -14.13
N GLU A 124 -2.28 2.54 -13.71
CA GLU A 124 -1.01 1.95 -14.15
C GLU A 124 -0.66 0.65 -13.41
N ALA A 125 -0.76 0.67 -12.07
CA ALA A 125 -0.25 -0.40 -11.20
C ALA A 125 -1.36 -1.12 -10.41
N GLY A 126 -2.60 -0.63 -10.50
CA GLY A 126 -3.74 -1.29 -9.88
C GLY A 126 -4.17 -2.53 -10.65
N ILE A 127 -4.70 -3.49 -9.92
CA ILE A 127 -5.23 -4.75 -10.47
C ILE A 127 -6.67 -4.95 -10.04
N GLU A 128 -7.49 -5.43 -10.96
CA GLU A 128 -8.87 -5.84 -10.67
C GLU A 128 -8.89 -7.36 -10.45
N ILE A 129 -9.50 -7.79 -9.35
CA ILE A 129 -9.64 -9.21 -9.01
C ILE A 129 -11.10 -9.60 -9.29
N PRO A 130 -11.38 -10.54 -10.21
CA PRO A 130 -12.75 -10.89 -10.58
C PRO A 130 -13.59 -11.41 -9.40
N ASP A 131 -14.78 -10.82 -9.25
CA ASP A 131 -15.75 -10.94 -8.15
C ASP A 131 -16.43 -12.31 -7.94
N GLU A 132 -15.88 -13.41 -8.43
CA GLU A 132 -16.58 -14.71 -8.37
C GLU A 132 -16.47 -15.40 -6.98
N GLN A 133 -17.23 -14.92 -5.99
CA GLN A 133 -17.56 -15.56 -4.69
C GLN A 133 -16.49 -15.63 -3.57
N GLU A 134 -16.93 -15.11 -2.41
CA GLU A 134 -16.56 -15.27 -0.98
C GLU A 134 -15.10 -15.39 -0.51
N ASP A 135 -14.11 -15.55 -1.39
CA ASP A 135 -12.70 -15.62 -0.99
C ASP A 135 -11.80 -14.78 -1.92
N GLU A 136 -12.11 -13.47 -2.03
CA GLU A 136 -11.29 -12.48 -2.76
C GLU A 136 -9.80 -12.56 -2.38
N VAL A 137 -9.50 -12.91 -1.13
CA VAL A 137 -8.12 -13.06 -0.62
C VAL A 137 -7.45 -14.33 -1.15
N GLU A 138 -8.19 -15.43 -1.35
CA GLU A 138 -7.64 -16.68 -1.87
C GLU A 138 -7.43 -16.61 -3.38
N LYS A 139 -8.35 -15.99 -4.13
CA LYS A 139 -8.14 -15.72 -5.55
C LYS A 139 -7.00 -14.75 -5.81
N PHE A 140 -6.82 -13.77 -4.92
CA PHE A 140 -5.63 -12.93 -4.98
C PHE A 140 -4.34 -13.72 -4.72
N ARG A 141 -4.36 -14.74 -3.85
CA ARG A 141 -3.20 -15.63 -3.66
C ARG A 141 -2.85 -16.35 -4.95
N GLU A 142 -3.84 -16.95 -5.61
CA GLU A 142 -3.63 -17.65 -6.88
C GLU A 142 -3.12 -16.71 -7.98
N PHE A 143 -3.57 -15.45 -7.97
CA PHE A 143 -3.10 -14.42 -8.88
C PHE A 143 -1.65 -13.99 -8.58
N LEU A 144 -1.32 -13.74 -7.31
CA LEU A 144 0.05 -13.39 -6.91
C LEU A 144 1.04 -14.52 -7.20
N ASP A 145 0.65 -15.78 -7.02
CA ASP A 145 1.49 -16.93 -7.35
C ASP A 145 1.82 -17.00 -8.85
N GLN A 146 1.07 -16.29 -9.70
CA GLN A 146 1.25 -16.26 -11.16
C GLN A 146 1.98 -15.02 -11.68
N ILE A 147 2.21 -14.00 -10.84
CA ILE A 147 2.76 -12.71 -11.29
C ILE A 147 4.03 -12.36 -10.52
N SER A 148 5.07 -12.01 -11.26
CA SER A 148 6.36 -11.60 -10.72
C SER A 148 6.43 -10.09 -10.48
N PRO A 149 7.32 -9.60 -9.59
CA PRO A 149 7.52 -8.16 -9.37
C PRO A 149 7.87 -7.37 -10.66
N GLU A 150 8.44 -8.04 -11.66
CA GLU A 150 8.85 -7.43 -12.93
C GLU A 150 7.65 -7.12 -13.85
N ASP A 151 6.55 -7.85 -13.71
CA ASP A 151 5.34 -7.68 -14.52
C ASP A 151 4.61 -6.36 -14.22
N PHE A 152 4.84 -5.80 -13.03
CA PHE A 152 4.28 -4.50 -12.62
C PHE A 152 5.17 -3.31 -13.03
N GLY A 153 6.41 -3.55 -13.48
CA GLY A 153 7.35 -2.51 -13.90
C GLY A 153 7.48 -2.32 -15.42
N ALA A 154 6.83 -3.18 -16.22
CA ALA A 154 6.96 -3.19 -17.66
C ALA A 154 5.68 -2.70 -18.35
N GLY A 155 5.46 -1.39 -18.37
CA GLY A 155 4.50 -0.77 -19.27
C GLY A 155 4.99 -0.87 -20.73
N SER A 156 4.50 -1.85 -21.50
CA SER A 156 4.21 -1.67 -22.94
C SER A 156 3.34 -2.82 -23.48
N GLY A 157 2.15 -2.47 -23.96
CA GLY A 157 1.16 -3.43 -24.43
C GLY A 157 1.43 -4.07 -25.80
N SER A 158 0.59 -5.05 -26.14
CA SER A 158 0.09 -5.25 -27.50
C SER A 158 -1.09 -6.21 -27.45
N GLY A 159 -2.25 -5.72 -27.90
CA GLY A 159 -3.36 -6.59 -28.30
C GLY A 159 -2.89 -7.55 -29.39
N GLY A 160 -3.17 -8.83 -29.20
CA GLY A 160 -3.07 -9.86 -30.22
C GLY A 160 -4.40 -10.56 -30.33
N GLY A 161 -5.27 -10.07 -31.23
CA GLY A 161 -6.45 -10.82 -31.66
C GLY A 161 -6.04 -12.14 -32.32
N PRO A 162 -6.92 -13.16 -32.34
CA PRO A 162 -6.56 -14.48 -32.82
C PRO A 162 -6.38 -14.44 -34.34
N ALA A 163 -5.19 -14.83 -34.82
CA ALA A 163 -5.01 -15.20 -36.21
C ALA A 163 -5.47 -16.65 -36.40
N THR A 164 -6.33 -16.82 -37.41
CA THR A 164 -6.91 -18.04 -37.97
C THR A 164 -5.91 -19.16 -38.25
#